data_AF-A0A450U2Q5-F1
#
_entry.id   AF-A0A450U2Q5-F1
#
_cell.length_a   1.000
_cell.length_b   1.000
_cell.length_c   1.000
_cell.angle_alpha   90.00
_cell.angle_beta   90.00
_cell.angle_gamma   90.00
#
_symmetry.space_group_name_H-M   'P 1'
#
loop_
_entity.id
_entity.type
_entity.pdbx_description
1 polymer ?
#
loop_
_entity_poly.entity_id
_entity_poly.type
_entity_poly.pdbx_seq_one_letter_code
_entity_poly.pdbx_strand_id
1 'polypeptide(L)'
;MSAIAFDTLKFTKRLVQAGASQEPAEATAEAFKEASGEAELATKGDLRETEHRIRSDMKSEFARVDGELKLIEWMLTLLLAGVMSLVFKSFFS
;
A
#
# COMPACT_ATOMS: atom_id res chain seq x y z
N MET A 1 7.31 4.48 16.05
CA MET A 1 6.05 5.20 16.33
C MET A 1 6.27 6.69 16.19
N SER A 2 5.70 7.33 15.18
CA SER A 2 5.62 8.80 15.15
C SER A 2 4.43 9.21 16.01
N ALA A 3 4.61 9.25 17.33
CA ALA A 3 3.60 9.79 18.23
C ALA A 3 3.36 11.25 17.83
N ILE A 4 2.12 11.60 17.48
CA ILE A 4 1.74 13.00 17.32
C ILE A 4 1.87 13.62 18.71
N ALA A 5 2.85 14.50 18.91
CA ALA A 5 3.05 15.15 20.20
C ALA A 5 1.85 16.05 20.52
N PHE A 6 1.01 15.63 21.48
CA PHE A 6 -0.09 16.45 21.96
C PHE A 6 0.42 17.51 22.93
N ASP A 7 0.29 18.78 22.55
CA ASP A 7 0.70 19.92 23.37
C ASP A 7 -0.42 20.28 24.36
N THR A 8 -0.38 19.62 25.52
CA THR A 8 -1.32 19.81 26.64
C THR A 8 -1.40 21.29 27.05
N LEU A 9 -0.27 22.02 27.08
CA LEU A 9 -0.24 23.41 27.52
C LEU A 9 -0.96 24.33 26.54
N LYS A 10 -0.75 24.14 25.24
CA LYS A 10 -1.46 24.90 24.19
C LYS A 10 -2.96 24.60 24.19
N PHE A 11 -3.34 23.35 24.47
CA PHE A 11 -4.74 22.94 24.57
C PHE A 11 -5.43 23.57 25.78
N THR A 12 -4.84 23.48 26.97
CA THR A 12 -5.33 24.14 28.19
C THR A 12 -5.49 25.64 27.99
N LYS A 13 -4.49 26.32 27.42
CA LYS A 13 -4.56 27.77 27.15
C LYS A 13 -5.73 28.14 26.24
N ARG A 14 -6.04 27.31 25.24
CA ARG A 14 -7.21 27.53 24.37
C ARG A 14 -8.53 27.38 25.12
N LEU A 15 -8.64 26.36 25.98
CA LEU A 15 -9.84 26.16 26.80
C LEU A 15 -10.06 27.33 27.76
N VAL A 16 -8.99 27.81 28.41
CA VAL A 16 -9.05 28.97 29.29
C VAL A 16 -9.43 30.25 28.52
N GLN A 17 -8.84 30.48 27.33
CA GLN A 17 -9.22 31.61 26.47
C GLN A 17 -10.68 31.54 25.97
N ALA A 18 -11.24 30.33 25.86
CA ALA A 18 -12.64 30.11 25.51
C ALA A 18 -13.60 30.25 26.72
N GLY A 19 -13.08 30.55 27.91
CA GLY A 19 -13.88 30.80 29.11
C GLY A 19 -13.97 29.62 30.09
N ALA A 20 -13.22 28.53 29.87
CA ALA A 20 -13.12 27.46 30.86
C ALA A 20 -12.26 27.90 32.06
N SER A 21 -12.59 27.42 33.26
CA SER A 21 -11.70 27.57 34.41
C SER A 21 -10.45 26.68 34.27
N GLN A 22 -9.37 27.06 34.94
CA GLN A 22 -8.06 26.44 34.76
C GLN A 22 -8.03 24.95 35.13
N GLU A 23 -8.62 24.56 36.27
CA GLU A 23 -8.67 23.16 36.72
C GLU A 23 -9.36 22.21 35.71
N PRO A 24 -10.59 22.47 35.24
CA PRO A 24 -11.23 21.65 34.21
C PRO A 24 -10.48 21.66 32.88
N ALA A 25 -9.86 22.78 32.51
CA ALA A 25 -9.09 22.88 31.28
C ALA A 25 -7.84 21.97 31.31
N GLU A 26 -7.14 21.93 32.45
CA GLU A 26 -5.99 21.05 32.67
C GLU A 26 -6.41 19.58 32.69
N ALA A 27 -7.45 19.23 33.46
CA ALA A 27 -7.97 17.87 33.54
C ALA A 27 -8.44 17.33 32.17
N THR A 28 -9.09 18.18 31.37
CA THR A 28 -9.55 17.81 30.01
C THR A 28 -8.37 17.61 29.06
N ALA A 29 -7.35 18.46 29.16
CA ALA A 29 -6.15 18.34 28.33
C ALA A 29 -5.37 17.06 28.64
N GLU A 30 -5.33 16.66 29.91
CA GLU A 30 -4.66 15.44 30.37
C GLU A 30 -5.41 14.17 29.95
N ALA A 31 -6.73 14.12 30.18
CA ALA A 31 -7.57 13.02 29.74
C ALA A 31 -7.54 12.82 28.21
N PHE A 32 -7.51 13.92 27.44
CA PHE A 32 -7.42 13.84 25.99
C PHE A 32 -6.05 13.35 25.51
N LYS A 33 -4.97 13.74 26.18
CA LYS A 33 -3.62 13.25 25.88
C LYS A 33 -3.53 11.74 26.11
N GLU A 34 -4.08 11.26 27.21
CA GLU A 34 -4.10 9.84 27.57
C GLU A 34 -4.90 9.04 26.54
N ALA A 35 -6.14 9.45 26.25
CA ALA A 35 -6.99 8.81 25.24
C ALA A 35 -6.39 8.85 23.82
N SER A 36 -5.68 9.93 23.47
CA SER A 36 -5.00 10.04 22.16
C SER A 36 -3.75 9.18 22.06
N GLY A 37 -3.11 8.86 23.20
CA GLY A 37 -1.95 7.97 23.26
C GLY A 37 -2.30 6.49 23.08
N GLU A 38 -3.54 6.11 23.40
CA GLU A 38 -4.07 4.75 23.22
C GLU A 38 -4.54 4.46 21.79
N ALA A 39 -4.68 5.49 20.94
CA ALA A 39 -5.03 5.29 19.54
C ALA A 39 -3.83 4.72 18.77
N GLU A 40 -3.88 3.42 18.44
CA GLU A 40 -2.97 2.80 17.47
C GLU A 40 -3.22 3.39 16.07
N LEU A 41 -2.56 4.51 15.79
CA LEU A 41 -2.58 5.13 14.46
C LEU A 41 -1.58 4.41 13.56
N ALA A 42 -2.05 3.88 12.43
CA ALA A 42 -1.17 3.40 11.36
C ALA A 42 -0.19 4.52 10.99
N THR A 43 1.10 4.25 11.14
CA THR A 43 2.14 5.23 10.89
C THR A 43 2.34 5.40 9.38
N LYS A 44 2.92 6.54 8.98
CA LYS A 44 3.36 6.72 7.58
C LYS A 44 4.35 5.62 7.15
N GLY A 45 5.07 5.00 8.09
CA GLY A 45 5.97 3.88 7.84
C GLY A 45 5.19 2.64 7.40
N ASP A 46 4.14 2.28 8.13
CA ASP A 46 3.31 1.09 7.85
C ASP A 46 2.61 1.22 6.49
N LEU A 47 2.17 2.43 6.14
CA LEU A 47 1.57 2.71 4.83
C LEU A 47 2.61 2.55 3.70
N ARG A 48 3.83 3.05 3.91
CA ARG A 48 4.93 2.93 2.94
C ARG A 48 5.39 1.48 2.78
N GLU A 49 5.43 0.71 3.86
CA GLU A 49 5.73 -0.72 3.82
C GLU A 49 4.64 -1.47 3.04
N THR A 50 3.38 -1.17 3.31
CA THR A 50 2.25 -1.75 2.58
C THR A 50 2.31 -1.42 1.09
N GLU A 51 2.61 -0.17 0.73
CA GLU A 51 2.80 0.24 -0.66
C GLU A 51 3.95 -0.52 -1.34
N HIS A 52 5.10 -0.64 -0.65
CA HIS A 52 6.24 -1.37 -1.16
C HIS A 52 5.93 -2.86 -1.38
N ARG A 53 5.22 -3.50 -0.44
CA ARG A 53 4.80 -4.89 -0.57
C ARG A 53 3.86 -5.08 -1.77
N ILE A 54 2.81 -4.26 -1.88
CA ILE A 54 1.87 -4.32 -3.01
C ILE A 54 2.59 -4.15 -4.34
N ARG A 55 3.50 -3.17 -4.45
CA ARG A 55 4.27 -2.93 -5.67
C ARG A 55 5.17 -4.12 -6.01
N SER A 56 5.79 -4.74 -5.01
CA SER A 56 6.64 -5.91 -5.19
C SER A 56 5.84 -7.11 -5.70
N ASP A 57 4.71 -7.40 -5.04
CA ASP A 57 3.85 -8.53 -5.38
C ASP A 57 3.25 -8.36 -6.79
N MET A 58 2.79 -7.16 -7.14
CA MET A 58 2.33 -6.88 -8.50
C MET A 58 3.44 -7.10 -9.52
N LYS A 59 4.68 -6.65 -9.23
CA LYS A 59 5.80 -6.82 -10.16
C LYS A 59 6.16 -8.29 -10.37
N SER A 60 6.12 -9.12 -9.34
CA SER A 60 6.38 -10.56 -9.49
C SER A 60 5.28 -11.26 -10.28
N GLU A 61 4.01 -10.92 -10.01
CA GLU A 61 2.88 -11.47 -10.75
C GLU A 61 2.92 -11.09 -12.24
N PHE A 62 3.22 -9.83 -12.56
CA PHE A 62 3.39 -9.42 -13.96
C PHE A 62 4.56 -10.11 -14.64
N ALA A 63 5.70 -10.26 -13.96
CA ALA A 63 6.85 -10.98 -14.51
C ALA A 63 6.53 -12.46 -14.81
N ARG A 64 5.73 -13.09 -13.95
CA ARG A 64 5.24 -14.46 -14.17
C ARG A 64 4.34 -14.54 -15.38
N VAL A 65 3.32 -13.67 -15.46
CA VAL A 65 2.39 -13.63 -16.60
C VAL A 65 3.11 -13.35 -17.91
N ASP A 66 4.05 -12.40 -17.94
CA ASP A 66 4.88 -12.13 -19.13
C ASP A 66 5.70 -13.35 -19.57
N GLY A 67 6.21 -14.12 -18.62
CA GLY A 67 6.92 -15.37 -18.89
C GLY A 67 6.01 -16.43 -19.51
N GLU A 68 4.84 -16.65 -18.91
CA GLU A 68 3.83 -17.59 -19.42
C GLU A 68 3.35 -17.20 -20.82
N LEU A 69 3.08 -15.91 -21.06
CA LEU A 69 2.68 -15.40 -22.38
C LEU A 69 3.77 -15.61 -23.43
N LYS A 70 5.04 -15.34 -23.12
CA LYS A 70 6.16 -15.60 -24.03
C LYS A 70 6.28 -17.09 -24.38
N LEU A 71 6.12 -17.97 -23.39
CA LEU A 71 6.15 -19.42 -23.65
C LEU A 71 5.02 -19.83 -24.59
N ILE A 72 3.81 -19.33 -24.36
CA ILE A 72 2.66 -19.58 -25.23
C ILE A 72 2.94 -19.04 -26.65
N GLU A 73 3.48 -17.84 -26.80
CA GLU A 73 3.85 -17.24 -28.08
C GLU A 73 4.84 -18.13 -28.87
N TRP A 74 5.87 -18.65 -28.20
CA TRP A 74 6.83 -19.58 -28.82
C TRP A 74 6.19 -20.91 -29.22
N MET A 75 5.35 -21.48 -28.37
CA MET A 75 4.63 -22.72 -28.69
C MET A 75 3.70 -22.54 -29.90
N LEU A 76 2.95 -21.43 -29.95
CA LEU A 76 2.08 -21.11 -31.08
C LEU A 76 2.88 -20.91 -32.37
N THR A 77 4.01 -20.21 -32.29
CA THR A 77 4.89 -19.99 -33.45
C THR A 77 5.46 -21.31 -33.99
N LEU A 78 5.89 -22.21 -33.10
CA LEU A 78 6.38 -23.54 -33.47
C LEU A 78 5.27 -24.41 -34.08
N LEU A 79 4.05 -24.37 -33.51
CA LEU A 79 2.89 -25.07 -34.06
C LEU A 79 2.53 -24.55 -35.45
N LEU A 80 2.50 -23.23 -35.65
CA LEU A 80 2.25 -22.61 -36.94
C LEU A 80 3.32 -23.01 -37.97
N ALA A 81 4.60 -22.99 -37.61
CA ALA A 81 5.68 -23.43 -38.48
C ALA A 81 5.53 -24.91 -38.88
N GLY A 82 5.14 -25.77 -37.93
CA GLY A 82 4.86 -27.18 -38.17
C GLY A 82 3.71 -27.40 -39.17
N VAL A 83 2.59 -26.70 -38.96
CA VAL A 83 1.43 -26.75 -39.87
C VAL A 83 1.81 -26.25 -41.26
N MET A 84 2.54 -25.13 -41.35
CA MET A 84 3.01 -24.58 -42.62
C MET A 84 3.89 -25.58 -43.38
N SER A 85 4.80 -26.28 -42.68
CA SER A 85 5.65 -27.31 -43.29
C SER A 85 4.82 -28.46 -43.90
N LEU A 86 3.77 -28.92 -43.20
CA LEU A 86 2.86 -29.95 -43.71
C LEU A 86 2.08 -29.47 -44.94
N VAL A 87 1.58 -28.25 -44.92
CA VAL A 87 0.89 -27.63 -46.07
C VAL A 87 1.85 -27.55 -47.27
N PHE A 88 3.08 -27.06 -47.06
CA PHE A 88 4.10 -27.04 -48.12
C PHE A 88 4.36 -28.42 -48.71
N LYS A 89 4.53 -29.45 -47.87
CA LYS A 89 4.73 -30.83 -48.32
C LYS A 89 3.51 -31.39 -49.06
N SER A 90 2.29 -31.03 -48.67
CA SER A 90 1.07 -31.56 -49.28
C SER A 90 0.74 -30.94 -50.63
N PHE A 91 1.15 -29.70 -50.90
CA PHE A 91 0.76 -28.96 -52.11
C PHE A 91 1.90 -28.70 -53.09
N PHE A 92 3.16 -28.76 -52.65
CA PHE A 92 4.33 -28.41 -53.47
C PHE A 92 5.40 -29.51 -53.58
N SER A 93 5.16 -30.70 -53.02
CA SER A 93 6.04 -31.88 -53.13
C SER A 93 5.35 -33.03 -53.85
#